data_AF-A0A399CYB0-F1
#
_entry.id   AF-A0A399CYB0-F1
#
_cell.length_a   1.000
_cell.length_b   1.000
_cell.length_c   1.000
_cell.angle_alpha   90.00
_cell.angle_beta   90.00
_cell.angle_gamma   90.00
#
_symmetry.space_group_name_H-M   'P 1'
#
loop_
_entity.id
_entity.type
_entity.pdbx_description
1 polymer ?
#
loop_
_entity_poly.entity_id
_entity_poly.type
_entity_poly.pdbx_seq_one_letter_code
_entity_poly.pdbx_strand_id
1 'polypeptide(L)' 'MRQCKSFFWEWWPFQNTISFNITCSTAEKMRIEIYDMLGNTMKTTEVSLISGENLHTVKTEDLTPGVYTYRLMGKRT' A
#
# COMPACT_ATOMS: atom_id res chain seq x y z
N MET A 1 -7.57 2.91 46.42
CA MET A 1 -6.97 1.83 45.63
C MET A 1 -6.64 2.39 44.25
N ARG A 2 -5.36 2.38 43.85
CA ARG A 2 -4.88 3.04 42.62
C ARG A 2 -5.11 2.15 41.40
N GLN A 3 -5.59 2.77 40.33
CA GLN A 3 -5.81 2.20 39.00
C GLN A 3 -4.52 1.57 38.44
N CYS A 4 -4.59 0.31 37.99
CA CYS A 4 -3.62 -0.21 37.01
C CYS A 4 -4.03 0.31 35.63
N LYS A 5 -3.39 1.39 35.17
CA LYS A 5 -3.41 1.76 33.75
C LYS A 5 -2.42 0.83 33.04
N SER A 6 -2.94 -0.16 32.32
CA SER A 6 -2.16 -0.93 31.36
C SER A 6 -1.79 0.03 30.21
N PHE A 7 -0.53 0.47 30.20
CA PHE A 7 0.07 1.16 29.07
C PHE A 7 0.49 0.09 28.07
N PHE A 8 -0.36 -0.16 27.06
CA PHE A 8 -0.02 -1.00 25.92
C PHE A 8 0.80 -0.16 24.94
N TRP A 9 1.99 -0.64 24.60
CA TRP A 9 2.97 0.07 23.79
C TRP A 9 2.60 0.02 22.30
N GLU A 10 1.87 1.02 21.79
CA GLU A 10 1.70 1.22 20.34
C GLU A 10 2.88 2.04 19.77
N TRP A 11 4.06 1.43 19.69
CA TRP A 11 5.20 1.97 18.96
C TRP A 11 5.61 1.00 17.85
N TRP A 12 4.66 0.65 16.98
CA TRP A 12 4.97 -0.11 15.78
C TRP A 12 4.72 0.78 14.55
N PRO A 13 5.77 1.22 13.83
CA PRO A 13 5.63 2.17 12.72
C PRO A 13 5.05 1.53 11.45
N PHE A 14 4.77 0.23 11.46
CA PHE A 14 4.15 -0.44 10.31
C PHE A 14 2.67 -0.06 10.26
N GLN A 15 2.37 0.93 9.42
CA GLN A 15 1.00 1.22 9.06
C GLN A 15 0.51 0.11 8.13
N ASN A 16 -0.64 -0.48 8.47
CA ASN A 16 -1.26 -1.54 7.68
C ASN A 16 -1.91 -1.02 6.38
N THR A 17 -1.46 0.13 5.88
CA THR A 17 -1.89 0.74 4.64
C THR A 17 -0.73 1.46 3.95
N ILE A 18 -0.74 1.45 2.62
CA ILE A 18 0.16 2.25 1.78
C ILE A 18 -0.72 3.12 0.88
N SER A 19 -0.49 4.42 0.87
CA SER A 19 -1.21 5.37 0.01
C SER A 19 -0.32 5.79 -1.15
N PHE A 20 -0.84 5.64 -2.36
CA PHE A 20 -0.23 6.09 -3.60
C PHE A 20 -0.98 7.33 -4.09
N ASN A 21 -0.26 8.43 -4.25
CA ASN A 21 -0.77 9.59 -4.98
C ASN A 21 -0.25 9.50 -6.43
N ILE A 22 -1.16 9.22 -7.36
CA ILE A 22 -0.83 8.95 -8.76
C ILE A 22 -1.50 10.01 -9.63
N THR A 23 -0.69 10.73 -10.42
CA THR A 23 -1.18 11.71 -11.39
C THR A 23 -1.10 11.13 -12.80
N CYS A 24 -2.23 11.11 -13.50
CA CYS A 24 -2.34 10.60 -14.87
C CYS A 24 -2.92 11.66 -15.81
N SER A 25 -2.40 11.76 -17.04
CA SER A 25 -2.91 12.70 -18.06
C SER A 25 -4.20 12.24 -18.73
N THR A 26 -4.49 10.93 -18.66
CA THR A 26 -5.64 10.29 -19.29
C THR A 26 -6.18 9.20 -18.36
N ALA A 27 -7.46 8.85 -18.49
CA ALA A 27 -8.01 7.72 -17.76
C ALA A 27 -7.36 6.41 -18.23
N GLU A 28 -6.83 5.62 -17.30
CA GLU A 28 -6.14 4.37 -17.61
C GLU A 28 -6.31 3.34 -16.48
N LYS A 29 -6.03 2.07 -16.78
CA LYS A 29 -5.92 1.02 -15.76
C LYS A 29 -4.46 0.83 -15.40
N MET A 30 -4.19 0.82 -14.10
CA MET A 30 -2.87 0.57 -13.55
C MET A 30 -2.90 -0.66 -12.65
N ARG A 31 -1.82 -1.43 -12.68
CA ARG A 31 -1.60 -2.57 -11.80
C ARG A 31 -0.48 -2.24 -10.82
N ILE A 32 -0.78 -2.39 -9.54
CA ILE A 32 0.14 -2.22 -8.42
C ILE A 32 0.52 -3.61 -7.93
N GLU A 33 1.82 -3.88 -7.87
CA GLU A 33 2.35 -5.14 -7.35
C GLU A 33 3.31 -4.87 -6.22
N ILE A 34 3.24 -5.68 -5.17
CA ILE A 34 4.13 -5.61 -4.01
C ILE A 34 4.88 -6.94 -3.93
N TYR A 35 6.20 -6.84 -3.77
CA TYR A 35 7.15 -7.95 -3.79
C TYR A 35 7.96 -7.99 -2.49
N ASP A 36 8.25 -9.18 -1.99
CA ASP A 36 9.26 -9.36 -0.94
C ASP A 36 10.70 -9.17 -1.49
N MET A 37 11.69 -9.27 -0.60
CA MET A 37 13.11 -9.14 -0.97
C MET A 37 13.65 -10.30 -1.82
N LEU A 38 12.92 -11.41 -1.93
CA LEU A 38 13.26 -12.55 -2.78
C LEU A 38 12.60 -12.43 -4.17
N GLY A 39 11.77 -11.41 -4.40
CA GLY A 39 11.04 -11.19 -5.62
C GLY A 39 9.71 -11.95 -5.71
N ASN A 40 9.22 -12.55 -4.62
CA ASN A 40 7.91 -13.18 -4.60
C ASN A 40 6.81 -12.11 -4.55
N THR A 41 5.78 -12.26 -5.38
CA THR A 41 4.62 -11.37 -5.37
C THR A 41 3.78 -11.62 -4.11
N MET A 42 3.73 -10.62 -3.25
CA MET A 42 2.94 -10.64 -2.01
C MET A 42 1.52 -10.13 -2.24
N LYS A 43 1.37 -9.11 -3.11
CA LYS A 43 0.08 -8.50 -3.40
C LYS A 43 0.01 -7.98 -4.82
N THR A 44 -1.18 -8.03 -5.40
CA THR A 44 -1.49 -7.41 -6.69
C THR A 44 -2.83 -6.71 -6.58
N THR A 45 -2.91 -5.48 -7.08
CA THR A 45 -4.13 -4.67 -7.07
C THR A 45 -4.26 -3.95 -8.41
N GLU A 46 -5.41 -4.09 -9.06
CA GLU A 46 -5.74 -3.33 -10.25
C GLU A 46 -6.57 -2.10 -9.85
N VAL A 47 -6.19 -0.95 -10.38
CA VAL A 47 -6.84 0.34 -10.09
C VAL A 47 -7.22 1.00 -11.40
N SER A 48 -8.42 1.57 -11.44
CA SER A 48 -8.85 2.42 -12.56
C SER A 48 -8.60 3.86 -12.15
N LEU A 49 -7.75 4.55 -12.91
CA LEU A 49 -7.38 5.93 -12.67
C LEU A 49 -8.16 6.84 -13.61
N ILE A 50 -8.60 7.99 -13.10
CA ILE A 50 -9.14 9.07 -13.92
C ILE A 50 -8.02 10.04 -14.31
N SER A 51 -8.28 10.88 -15.31
CA SER A 51 -7.38 12.00 -15.61
C SER A 51 -7.31 12.94 -14.41
N GLY A 52 -6.08 13.31 -14.01
CA GLY A 52 -5.80 14.14 -12.84
C GLY A 52 -5.16 13.35 -11.69
N GLU A 53 -5.43 13.81 -10.47
CA GLU A 53 -4.87 13.26 -9.24
C GLU A 53 -5.74 12.12 -8.69
N ASN A 54 -5.11 10.99 -8.35
CA ASN A 54 -5.76 9.81 -7.83
C ASN A 54 -5.07 9.38 -6.54
N LEU A 55 -5.77 9.46 -5.41
CA LEU A 55 -5.33 8.89 -4.15
C LEU A 55 -5.85 7.46 -4.03
N HIS A 56 -4.94 6.48 -4.01
CA HIS A 56 -5.29 5.08 -3.84
C HIS A 56 -4.61 4.48 -2.63
N THR A 57 -5.40 3.89 -1.73
CA THR A 57 -4.89 3.24 -0.52
C THR A 57 -4.98 1.73 -0.65
N VAL A 58 -3.84 1.06 -0.56
CA VAL A 58 -3.72 -0.40 -0.51
C VAL A 58 -3.59 -0.82 0.95
N LYS A 59 -4.47 -1.72 1.41
CA LYS A 59 -4.33 -2.35 2.72
C LYS A 59 -3.17 -3.34 2.73
N THR A 60 -2.36 -3.35 3.78
CA THR A 60 -1.19 -4.22 3.98
C THR A 60 -1.24 -4.96 5.31
N GLU A 61 -2.44 -5.11 5.90
CA GLU A 61 -2.69 -5.88 7.13
C GLU A 61 -2.23 -7.35 7.03
N ASP A 62 -2.21 -7.88 5.80
CA ASP A 62 -1.77 -9.22 5.41
C ASP A 62 -0.24 -9.35 5.25
N LEU A 63 0.49 -8.24 5.25
CA LEU A 63 1.94 -8.24 5.11
C LEU A 63 2.60 -8.25 6.48
N THR A 64 3.59 -9.13 6.64
CA THR A 64 4.45 -9.10 7.82
C THR A 64 5.34 -7.85 7.80
N PRO A 65 5.71 -7.27 8.96
CA PRO A 65 6.63 -6.14 8.99
C PRO A 65 7.96 -6.48 8.31
N GLY A 66 8.39 -5.68 7.34
CA GLY A 66 9.58 -5.97 6.55
C GLY A 66 9.83 -4.96 5.44
N VAL A 67 10.85 -5.24 4.63
CA VAL A 67 11.18 -4.45 3.43
C VAL A 67 10.51 -5.07 2.22
N TYR A 68 9.82 -4.24 1.44
CA TYR A 68 9.12 -4.64 0.24
C TYR A 68 9.48 -3.71 -0.91
N THR A 69 9.40 -4.23 -2.13
CA THR A 69 9.47 -3.43 -3.35
C THR A 69 8.07 -3.33 -3.95
N TYR A 70 7.71 -2.18 -4.49
CA TYR A 70 6.47 -2.04 -5.25
C TYR A 70 6.76 -1.73 -6.72
N ARG A 71 5.86 -2.16 -7.60
CA ARG A 71 5.90 -1.88 -9.04
C ARG A 71 4.54 -1.37 -9.49
N LEU A 72 4.55 -0.23 -10.18
CA LEU A 72 3.39 0.35 -10.83
C LEU A 72 3.48 0.07 -12.34
N MET A 73 2.43 -0.48 -12.93
CA MET A 73 2.36 -0.80 -14.35
C MET A 73 1.09 -0.22 -14.96
N GLY A 74 1.23 0.84 -15.76
CA GLY A 74 0.14 1.35 -16.60
C GLY A 74 0.00 0.52 -17.87
N LYS A 75 -1.24 0.28 -18.31
CA LYS A 75 -1.49 -0.31 -19.63
C LYS A 75 -1.59 0.84 -20.64
N ARG A 76 -0.58 1.01 -21.49
CA ARG A 76 -0.71 1.88 -22.67
C ARG A 76 -1.80 1.29 -23.56
N THR A 77 -2.97 1.92 -23.55
CA THR A 77 -3.98 1.76 -24.60
C THR A 77 -3.60 2.54 -25.83
#